data_AF-A0A1V9Z4J8-F1
#
_entry.id   AF-A0A1V9Z4J8-F1
#
_cell.length_a   1.000
_cell.length_b   1.000
_cell.length_c   1.000
_cell.angle_alpha   90.00
_cell.angle_beta   90.00
_cell.angle_gamma   90.00
#
_symmetry.space_group_name_H-M   'P 1'
#
loop_
_entity.id
_entity.type
_entity.pdbx_description
1 polymer ?
#
loop_
_entity_poly.entity_id
_entity_poly.type
_entity_poly.pdbx_seq_one_letter_code
_entity_poly.pdbx_strand_id
1 'polypeptide(L)'
;MSQFCVRCKHGGGGLEESYVDVHASVMNPYMSMREASLSHADVSSHVKKIQSLHFVAEGVATSGLSASAPAFCTECLHLLTAMLEKNNENARQEKRALAAYLSSAPKGRPSSPSVADARQAKTNHLERTMLEERVRIQSDVERLELELAALEHDEMSLWQSIDDTMWARQVQRDRRDMEVARVASTESTARAIRRMNVASDAFYIWHKGPFGTVNGFCMGRLPIHYTDWHEINAAWGEATLLLHHIAESLGLSLVGYRLVPMGNFSKVLRLTHPEMEYHLHGSDQDAFPESFFNLGIAAWLTCLGQIEAWVHARDATFRLPYKIVGVEIGNFSLLYLKDDESWTKACKNVLTNLKWLLAWSAKLA
;
A
#
# COMPACT_ATOMS: atom_id res chain seq x y z
N MET A 1 -9.29 45.20 -33.60
CA MET A 1 -10.42 44.27 -33.40
C MET A 1 -11.67 44.95 -33.91
N SER A 2 -12.35 44.30 -34.84
CA SER A 2 -13.48 44.78 -35.63
C SER A 2 -14.62 45.33 -34.75
N GLN A 3 -15.05 46.55 -35.05
CA GLN A 3 -16.17 47.23 -34.41
C GLN A 3 -17.48 46.64 -34.95
N PHE A 4 -18.14 45.78 -34.18
CA PHE A 4 -19.45 45.23 -34.54
C PHE A 4 -20.54 45.76 -33.59
N CYS A 5 -21.66 46.22 -34.15
CA CYS A 5 -22.86 46.54 -33.37
C CYS A 5 -23.40 45.28 -32.71
N VAL A 6 -23.60 45.32 -31.40
CA VAL A 6 -24.01 44.16 -30.59
C VAL A 6 -25.38 43.61 -30.97
N ARG A 7 -26.25 44.42 -31.59
CA ARG A 7 -27.59 43.99 -32.00
C ARG A 7 -27.67 43.49 -33.45
N CYS A 8 -26.98 44.11 -34.40
CA CYS A 8 -27.13 43.79 -35.83
C CYS A 8 -25.91 43.16 -36.51
N LYS A 9 -24.77 42.98 -35.82
CA LYS A 9 -23.53 42.31 -36.31
C LYS A 9 -23.27 42.46 -37.82
N HIS A 10 -23.18 43.69 -38.33
CA HIS A 10 -22.85 43.91 -39.73
C HIS A 10 -21.34 43.69 -39.97
N GLY A 11 -20.98 42.50 -40.43
CA GLY A 11 -19.71 42.18 -41.11
C GLY A 11 -19.27 40.72 -40.94
N GLY A 12 -19.49 39.90 -41.98
CA GLY A 12 -19.03 38.50 -42.09
C GLY A 12 -20.18 37.50 -41.99
N GLY A 13 -20.44 36.77 -43.08
CA GLY A 13 -21.65 35.96 -43.27
C GLY A 13 -21.76 34.69 -42.41
N GLY A 14 -23.00 34.25 -42.23
CA GLY A 14 -23.36 33.01 -41.54
C GLY A 14 -24.59 33.20 -40.67
N LEU A 15 -25.76 32.81 -41.20
CA LEU A 15 -27.04 32.74 -40.49
C LEU A 15 -26.96 31.70 -39.37
N GLU A 16 -27.08 32.11 -38.11
CA GLU A 16 -27.67 31.28 -37.05
C GLU A 16 -28.52 32.16 -36.12
N GLU A 17 -29.80 31.79 -36.04
CA GLU A 17 -30.80 32.38 -35.16
C GLU A 17 -30.35 32.26 -33.69
N SER A 18 -30.26 33.38 -32.97
CA SER A 18 -30.22 33.37 -31.51
C SER A 18 -31.34 34.24 -30.97
N TYR A 19 -32.42 33.56 -30.58
CA TYR A 19 -33.46 34.07 -29.72
C TYR A 19 -32.82 34.40 -28.35
N VAL A 20 -32.78 35.68 -27.98
CA VAL A 20 -32.38 36.09 -26.63
C VAL A 20 -33.64 36.29 -25.81
N ASP A 21 -33.86 35.36 -24.89
CA ASP A 21 -34.89 35.39 -23.86
C ASP A 21 -34.61 36.54 -22.87
N VAL A 22 -35.49 37.54 -22.84
CA VAL A 22 -35.34 38.76 -22.03
C VAL A 22 -35.84 38.55 -20.59
N HIS A 23 -36.25 37.33 -20.21
CA HIS A 23 -36.72 37.05 -18.85
C HIS A 23 -35.66 36.60 -17.84
N ALA A 24 -34.38 36.48 -18.23
CA ALA A 24 -33.30 36.18 -17.29
C ALA A 24 -32.76 37.44 -16.60
N SER A 25 -33.55 38.04 -15.73
CA SER A 25 -33.07 38.94 -14.66
C SER A 25 -33.90 38.72 -13.40
N VAL A 26 -33.92 37.46 -12.97
CA VAL A 26 -34.23 37.08 -11.60
C VAL A 26 -32.96 36.44 -11.07
N MET A 27 -32.19 37.18 -10.28
CA MET A 27 -31.77 36.75 -8.95
C MET A 27 -30.90 37.83 -8.29
N ASN A 28 -31.40 38.21 -7.11
CA ASN A 28 -30.74 38.87 -6.00
C ASN A 28 -30.55 40.39 -6.04
N PRO A 29 -31.18 41.08 -5.08
CA PRO A 29 -30.34 41.76 -4.10
C PRO A 29 -30.76 41.47 -2.67
N TYR A 30 -29.74 41.21 -1.85
CA TYR A 30 -29.65 41.62 -0.45
C TYR A 30 -30.43 42.93 -0.24
N MET A 31 -31.59 42.83 0.40
CA MET A 31 -32.27 43.99 0.96
C MET A 31 -31.56 44.36 2.26
N SER A 32 -30.60 45.28 2.16
CA SER A 32 -30.20 46.08 3.31
C SER A 32 -31.34 47.04 3.61
N MET A 33 -31.99 46.84 4.76
CA MET A 33 -32.96 47.77 5.31
C MET A 33 -32.27 49.10 5.59
N ARG A 34 -32.67 50.15 4.86
CA ARG A 34 -32.66 51.51 5.39
C ARG A 34 -33.85 52.29 4.83
N GLU A 35 -34.64 52.75 5.78
CA GLU A 35 -35.81 53.62 5.67
C GLU A 35 -35.64 54.75 4.65
N ALA A 36 -36.66 54.96 3.82
CA ALA A 36 -37.15 56.30 3.52
C ALA A 36 -38.56 56.21 2.96
N SER A 37 -39.48 56.81 3.71
CA SER A 37 -40.82 57.22 3.32
C SER A 37 -40.89 57.75 1.88
N LEU A 38 -41.50 56.99 0.97
CA LEU A 38 -41.79 57.47 -0.39
C LEU A 38 -43.19 58.11 -0.42
N SER A 39 -43.18 59.43 -0.30
CA SER A 39 -44.35 60.27 -0.55
C SER A 39 -44.73 60.24 -2.04
N HIS A 40 -46.01 60.48 -2.31
CA HIS A 40 -46.72 60.31 -3.58
C HIS A 40 -46.27 61.25 -4.73
N ALA A 41 -45.08 61.88 -4.63
CA ALA A 41 -44.56 62.91 -5.54
C ALA A 41 -43.38 62.44 -6.44
N ASP A 42 -42.83 61.24 -6.25
CA ASP A 42 -41.58 60.82 -6.94
C ASP A 42 -41.73 60.33 -8.39
N VAL A 43 -42.89 60.55 -9.01
CA VAL A 43 -43.12 60.22 -10.44
C VAL A 43 -42.30 61.12 -11.39
N SER A 44 -41.67 62.19 -10.87
CA SER A 44 -40.70 63.00 -11.63
C SER A 44 -39.32 62.33 -11.75
N SER A 45 -38.94 61.45 -10.82
CA SER A 45 -37.58 60.90 -10.73
C SER A 45 -37.26 59.89 -11.85
N HIS A 46 -38.21 59.00 -12.18
CA HIS A 46 -38.04 57.97 -13.19
C HIS A 46 -38.06 58.55 -14.62
N VAL A 47 -38.89 59.58 -14.85
CA VAL A 47 -38.95 60.31 -16.12
C VAL A 47 -37.67 61.13 -16.35
N LYS A 48 -37.16 61.79 -15.30
CA LYS A 48 -35.87 62.51 -15.34
C LYS A 48 -34.70 61.57 -15.62
N LYS A 49 -34.67 60.38 -14.99
CA LYS A 49 -33.65 59.35 -15.24
C LYS A 49 -33.63 58.87 -16.70
N ILE A 50 -34.80 58.71 -17.31
CA ILE A 50 -34.91 58.27 -18.71
C ILE A 50 -34.55 59.41 -19.68
N GLN A 51 -34.94 60.65 -19.40
CA GLN A 51 -34.51 61.82 -20.19
C GLN A 51 -32.99 62.03 -20.12
N SER A 52 -32.38 61.83 -18.95
CA SER A 52 -30.91 61.88 -18.83
C SER A 52 -30.24 60.75 -19.59
N LEU A 53 -30.83 59.55 -19.63
CA LEU A 53 -30.33 58.44 -20.44
C LEU A 53 -30.46 58.71 -21.95
N HIS A 54 -31.51 59.40 -22.39
CA HIS A 54 -31.66 59.87 -23.77
C HIS A 54 -30.55 60.87 -24.16
N PHE A 55 -30.29 61.86 -23.31
CA PHE A 55 -29.24 62.85 -23.54
C PHE A 55 -27.84 62.22 -23.56
N VAL A 56 -27.57 61.27 -22.66
CA VAL A 56 -26.31 60.53 -22.64
C VAL A 56 -26.17 59.62 -23.87
N ALA A 57 -27.26 59.01 -24.35
CA ALA A 57 -27.23 58.18 -25.55
C ALA A 57 -26.98 58.97 -26.85
N GLU A 58 -27.55 60.18 -26.99
CA GLU A 58 -27.25 61.09 -28.11
C GLU A 58 -25.81 61.64 -28.05
N GLY A 59 -25.31 61.96 -26.85
CA GLY A 59 -23.93 62.42 -26.64
C GLY A 59 -22.87 61.37 -26.98
N VAL A 60 -23.17 60.09 -26.76
CA VAL A 60 -22.29 58.95 -27.09
C VAL A 60 -22.26 58.65 -28.60
N ALA A 61 -23.30 58.99 -29.35
CA ALA A 61 -23.34 58.81 -30.81
C ALA A 61 -22.52 59.87 -31.59
N THR A 62 -22.20 61.01 -30.96
CA THR A 62 -21.60 62.18 -31.64
C THR A 62 -20.16 62.49 -31.19
N SER A 63 -19.65 61.85 -30.14
CA SER A 63 -18.31 62.11 -29.60
C SER A 63 -17.38 60.89 -29.75
N GLY A 64 -16.34 61.03 -30.58
CA GLY A 64 -15.35 59.98 -30.81
C GLY A 64 -14.40 59.74 -29.62
N LEU A 65 -14.21 58.45 -29.32
CA LEU A 65 -13.13 57.83 -28.52
C LEU A 65 -13.08 58.12 -27.00
N SER A 66 -13.46 57.13 -26.18
CA SER A 66 -12.52 56.27 -25.43
C SER A 66 -13.27 55.33 -24.47
N ALA A 67 -12.74 54.12 -24.29
CA ALA A 67 -13.13 53.08 -23.32
C ALA A 67 -14.45 52.28 -23.55
N SER A 68 -14.30 51.12 -24.21
CA SER A 68 -14.91 49.81 -23.89
C SER A 68 -16.36 49.72 -23.37
N ALA A 69 -17.30 50.44 -23.98
CA ALA A 69 -18.73 50.16 -23.86
C ALA A 69 -19.29 49.65 -25.21
N PRO A 70 -20.20 48.67 -25.23
CA PRO A 70 -20.79 48.15 -26.46
C PRO A 70 -21.61 49.24 -27.18
N ALA A 71 -21.13 49.72 -28.33
CA ALA A 71 -21.81 50.76 -29.10
C ALA A 71 -22.91 50.16 -29.99
N PHE A 72 -24.15 50.66 -29.85
CA PHE A 72 -25.22 50.44 -30.82
C PHE A 72 -24.99 51.34 -32.05
N CYS A 73 -25.32 50.87 -33.26
CA CYS A 73 -25.40 51.77 -34.41
C CYS A 73 -26.58 52.74 -34.27
N THR A 74 -26.54 53.87 -34.97
CA THR A 74 -27.57 54.92 -34.92
C THR A 74 -28.98 54.40 -35.22
N GLU A 75 -29.12 53.45 -36.15
CA GLU A 75 -30.42 52.81 -36.45
C GLU A 75 -30.92 51.93 -35.30
N CYS A 76 -30.05 51.14 -34.68
CA CYS A 76 -30.42 50.31 -33.53
C CYS A 76 -30.76 51.14 -32.30
N LEU A 77 -30.11 52.30 -32.14
CA LEU A 77 -30.42 53.24 -31.08
C LEU A 77 -31.79 53.90 -31.30
N HIS A 78 -32.08 54.32 -32.54
CA HIS A 78 -33.38 54.92 -32.88
C HIS A 78 -34.56 53.93 -32.72
N LEU A 79 -34.33 52.64 -32.98
CA LEU A 79 -35.34 51.61 -32.73
C LEU A 79 -35.56 51.39 -31.22
N LEU A 80 -34.49 51.43 -30.42
CA LEU A 80 -34.58 51.29 -28.97
C LEU A 80 -35.33 52.46 -28.32
N THR A 81 -35.04 53.68 -28.75
CA THR A 81 -35.74 54.88 -28.25
C THR A 81 -37.23 54.84 -28.60
N ALA A 82 -37.59 54.48 -29.83
CA ALA A 82 -38.99 54.35 -30.23
C ALA A 82 -39.77 53.28 -29.41
N MET A 83 -39.13 52.14 -29.09
CA MET A 83 -39.73 51.12 -28.22
C MET A 83 -39.93 51.63 -26.78
N LEU A 84 -38.94 52.36 -26.25
CA LEU A 84 -39.01 52.94 -24.90
C LEU A 84 -40.08 54.04 -24.79
N GLU A 85 -40.28 54.84 -25.82
CA GLU A 85 -41.35 55.84 -25.89
C GLU A 85 -42.73 55.17 -25.90
N LYS A 86 -42.91 54.11 -26.69
CA LYS A 86 -44.16 53.35 -26.75
C LYS A 86 -44.51 52.70 -25.40
N ASN A 87 -43.52 52.09 -24.74
CA ASN A 87 -43.72 51.49 -23.42
C ASN A 87 -44.07 52.55 -22.35
N ASN A 88 -43.51 53.76 -22.45
CA ASN A 88 -43.86 54.87 -21.57
C ASN A 88 -45.32 55.29 -21.72
N GLU A 89 -45.82 55.37 -22.95
CA GLU A 89 -47.22 55.77 -23.16
C GLU A 89 -48.19 54.72 -22.64
N ASN A 90 -47.90 53.43 -22.81
CA ASN A 90 -48.68 52.35 -22.23
C ASN A 90 -48.73 52.42 -20.69
N ALA A 91 -47.58 52.61 -20.03
CA ALA A 91 -47.53 52.72 -18.57
C ALA A 91 -48.30 53.95 -18.04
N ARG A 92 -48.30 55.06 -18.79
CA ARG A 92 -49.11 56.25 -18.44
C ARG A 92 -50.61 55.98 -18.58
N GLN A 93 -51.02 55.22 -19.59
CA GLN A 93 -52.41 54.84 -19.78
C GLN A 93 -52.91 53.92 -18.66
N GLU A 94 -52.14 52.90 -18.28
CA GLU A 94 -52.48 52.01 -17.15
C GLU A 94 -52.62 52.77 -15.84
N LYS A 95 -51.68 53.69 -15.55
CA LYS A 95 -51.77 54.55 -14.37
C LYS A 95 -53.05 55.38 -14.37
N ARG A 96 -53.42 55.99 -15.50
CA ARG A 96 -54.66 56.78 -15.63
C ARG A 96 -55.89 55.90 -15.39
N ALA A 97 -55.91 54.67 -15.91
CA ALA A 97 -57.00 53.72 -15.70
C ALA A 97 -57.14 53.29 -14.22
N LEU A 98 -56.03 52.95 -13.55
CA LEU A 98 -56.03 52.59 -12.13
C LEU A 98 -56.43 53.76 -11.23
N ALA A 99 -55.97 54.97 -11.53
CA ALA A 99 -56.38 56.17 -10.80
C ALA A 99 -57.89 56.46 -10.97
N ALA A 100 -58.45 56.24 -12.16
CA ALA A 100 -59.88 56.35 -12.41
C ALA A 100 -60.69 55.24 -11.70
N TYR A 101 -60.14 54.03 -11.59
CA TYR A 101 -60.76 52.95 -10.82
C TYR A 101 -60.81 53.26 -9.32
N LEU A 102 -59.69 53.74 -8.75
CA LEU A 102 -59.63 54.12 -7.33
C LEU A 102 -60.51 55.31 -6.99
N SER A 103 -60.71 56.26 -7.92
CA SER A 103 -61.61 57.39 -7.70
C SER A 103 -63.08 57.05 -7.92
N SER A 104 -63.38 56.02 -8.73
CA SER A 104 -64.74 55.52 -8.95
C SER A 104 -65.18 54.45 -7.95
N ALA A 105 -64.25 53.91 -7.15
CA ALA A 105 -64.59 53.05 -6.02
C ALA A 105 -65.50 53.82 -5.04
N PRO A 106 -66.72 53.33 -4.76
CA PRO A 106 -67.67 54.05 -3.92
C PRO A 106 -67.07 54.19 -2.51
N LYS A 107 -66.84 55.44 -2.08
CA LYS A 107 -66.58 55.73 -0.67
C LYS A 107 -67.76 55.18 0.13
N GLY A 108 -67.53 54.10 0.88
CA GLY A 108 -68.57 53.47 1.68
C GLY A 108 -69.28 54.49 2.57
N ARG A 109 -70.61 54.34 2.72
CA ARG A 109 -71.43 55.12 3.66
C ARG A 109 -70.72 55.20 5.02
N PRO A 110 -70.66 56.37 5.69
CA PRO A 110 -70.16 56.42 7.05
C PRO A 110 -71.03 55.50 7.93
N SER A 111 -70.42 54.43 8.43
CA SER A 111 -71.02 53.54 9.41
C SER A 111 -71.35 54.31 10.69
N SER A 112 -72.48 54.02 11.33
CA SER A 112 -72.81 54.57 12.65
C SER A 112 -71.67 54.33 13.65
N PRO A 113 -71.30 55.31 14.50
CA PRO A 113 -70.12 55.25 15.36
C PRO A 113 -70.02 53.95 16.17
N SER A 114 -71.14 53.48 16.75
CA SER A 114 -71.19 52.25 17.57
C SER A 114 -70.72 50.95 16.88
N VAL A 115 -70.99 50.75 15.58
CA VAL A 115 -70.58 49.51 14.86
C VAL A 115 -69.13 49.61 14.38
N ALA A 116 -68.68 50.83 14.04
CA ALA A 116 -67.28 51.09 13.75
C ALA A 116 -66.43 50.87 15.01
N ASP A 117 -66.87 51.38 16.15
CA ASP A 117 -66.19 51.26 17.44
C ASP A 117 -66.08 49.79 17.91
N ALA A 118 -67.14 48.99 17.75
CA ALA A 118 -67.12 47.57 18.11
C ALA A 118 -66.20 46.73 17.19
N ARG A 119 -66.15 47.05 15.90
CA ARG A 119 -65.27 46.39 14.93
C ARG A 119 -63.81 46.77 15.17
N GLN A 120 -63.56 48.05 15.48
CA GLN A 120 -62.28 48.58 15.91
C GLN A 120 -61.79 47.93 17.22
N ALA A 121 -62.69 47.73 18.20
CA ALA A 121 -62.34 47.07 19.46
C ALA A 121 -61.92 45.60 19.25
N LYS A 122 -62.60 44.88 18.34
CA LYS A 122 -62.28 43.48 18.01
C LYS A 122 -60.96 43.36 17.25
N THR A 123 -60.68 44.27 16.32
CA THR A 123 -59.37 44.31 15.63
C THR A 123 -58.26 44.67 16.61
N ASN A 124 -58.46 45.64 17.50
CA ASN A 124 -57.47 46.02 18.50
C ASN A 124 -57.19 44.88 19.51
N HIS A 125 -58.20 44.09 19.87
CA HIS A 125 -58.01 42.92 20.73
C HIS A 125 -57.22 41.81 20.02
N LEU A 126 -57.55 41.51 18.76
CA LEU A 126 -56.80 40.55 17.95
C LEU A 126 -55.35 40.99 17.75
N GLU A 127 -55.12 42.26 17.41
CA GLU A 127 -53.78 42.83 17.29
C GLU A 127 -52.99 42.70 18.61
N ARG A 128 -53.61 42.96 19.76
CA ARG A 128 -52.98 42.73 21.07
C ARG A 128 -52.58 41.28 21.30
N THR A 129 -53.48 40.32 21.03
CA THR A 129 -53.15 38.89 21.18
C THR A 129 -52.05 38.43 20.23
N MET A 130 -52.03 38.92 18.99
CA MET A 130 -50.96 38.62 18.03
C MET A 130 -49.63 39.24 18.44
N LEU A 131 -49.64 40.44 19.03
CA LEU A 131 -48.44 41.06 19.59
C LEU A 131 -47.89 40.27 20.78
N GLU A 132 -48.77 39.81 21.68
CA GLU A 132 -48.39 38.95 22.82
C GLU A 132 -47.77 37.62 22.37
N GLU A 133 -48.39 36.94 21.40
CA GLU A 133 -47.84 35.70 20.81
C GLU A 133 -46.53 35.95 20.07
N ARG A 134 -46.39 37.07 19.34
CA ARG A 134 -45.14 37.43 18.68
C ARG A 134 -44.00 37.64 19.68
N VAL A 135 -44.28 38.28 20.82
CA VAL A 135 -43.30 38.45 21.90
C VAL A 135 -42.90 37.10 22.51
N ARG A 136 -43.85 36.18 22.71
CA ARG A 136 -43.55 34.81 23.18
C ARG A 136 -42.66 34.05 22.21
N ILE A 137 -43.03 34.04 20.93
CA ILE A 137 -42.24 33.37 19.89
C ILE A 137 -40.84 33.97 19.80
N GLN A 138 -40.72 35.31 19.88
CA GLN A 138 -39.43 35.98 19.87
C GLN A 138 -38.54 35.51 21.03
N SER A 139 -39.11 35.42 22.24
CA SER A 139 -38.40 34.91 23.42
C SER A 139 -38.01 33.43 23.29
N ASP A 140 -38.85 32.59 22.67
CA ASP A 140 -38.54 31.19 22.44
C ASP A 140 -37.46 31.00 21.38
N VAL A 141 -37.45 31.82 20.32
CA VAL A 141 -36.38 31.83 19.31
C VAL A 141 -35.05 32.19 19.95
N GLU A 142 -35.00 33.26 20.74
CA GLU A 142 -33.77 33.66 21.45
C GLU A 142 -33.27 32.56 22.39
N ARG A 143 -34.18 31.87 23.09
CA ARG A 143 -33.83 30.73 23.94
C ARG A 143 -33.26 29.56 23.11
N LEU A 144 -33.92 29.20 22.01
CA LEU A 144 -33.48 28.10 21.15
C LEU A 144 -32.14 28.40 20.44
N GLU A 145 -31.88 29.65 20.08
CA GLU A 145 -30.59 30.07 19.52
C GLU A 145 -29.45 29.89 20.53
N LEU A 146 -29.69 30.22 21.81
CA LEU A 146 -28.72 29.98 22.88
C LEU A 146 -28.50 28.48 23.15
N GLU A 147 -29.57 27.68 23.17
CA GLU A 147 -29.50 26.23 23.32
C GLU A 147 -28.72 25.59 22.14
N LEU A 148 -28.98 26.04 20.91
CA LEU A 148 -28.27 25.56 19.71
C LEU A 148 -26.78 25.89 19.78
N ALA A 149 -26.42 27.12 20.13
CA ALA A 149 -25.02 27.53 20.26
C ALA A 149 -24.27 26.73 21.33
N ALA A 150 -24.94 26.38 22.43
CA ALA A 150 -24.36 25.51 23.46
C ALA A 150 -24.14 24.09 22.93
N LEU A 151 -25.12 23.52 22.22
CA LEU A 151 -25.00 22.18 21.63
C LEU A 151 -23.90 22.11 20.55
N GLU A 152 -23.76 23.13 19.71
CA GLU A 152 -22.69 23.21 18.70
C GLU A 152 -21.30 23.22 19.35
N HIS A 153 -21.16 23.89 20.49
CA HIS A 153 -19.91 23.89 21.26
C HIS A 153 -19.58 22.51 21.83
N ASP A 154 -20.58 21.84 22.43
CA ASP A 154 -20.43 20.49 22.99
C ASP A 154 -20.10 19.46 21.89
N GLU A 155 -20.76 19.56 20.73
CA GLU A 155 -20.51 18.71 19.57
C GLU A 155 -19.08 18.89 19.06
N MET A 156 -18.60 20.14 18.93
CA MET A 156 -17.22 20.41 18.54
C MET A 156 -16.21 19.80 19.53
N SER A 157 -16.47 19.88 20.83
CA SER A 157 -15.61 19.27 21.85
C SER A 157 -15.60 17.73 21.75
N LEU A 158 -16.76 17.12 21.51
CA LEU A 158 -16.88 15.68 21.28
C LEU A 158 -16.10 15.23 20.05
N TRP A 159 -16.22 15.95 18.93
CA TRP A 159 -15.48 15.62 17.71
C TRP A 159 -13.96 15.72 17.90
N GLN A 160 -13.48 16.73 18.63
CA GLN A 160 -12.06 16.84 18.97
C GLN A 160 -11.57 15.63 19.80
N SER A 161 -12.32 15.24 20.84
CA SER A 161 -12.01 14.06 21.63
C SER A 161 -12.00 12.79 20.79
N ILE A 162 -12.95 12.65 19.86
CA ILE A 162 -13.03 11.49 18.98
C ILE A 162 -11.80 11.44 18.08
N ASP A 163 -11.44 12.54 17.43
CA ASP A 163 -10.25 12.62 16.57
C ASP A 163 -8.98 12.29 17.34
N ASP A 164 -8.78 12.84 18.54
CA ASP A 164 -7.63 12.53 19.39
C ASP A 164 -7.52 11.02 19.67
N THR A 165 -8.64 10.37 20.00
CA THR A 165 -8.65 8.92 20.25
C THR A 165 -8.40 8.10 18.98
N MET A 166 -8.92 8.55 17.83
CA MET A 166 -8.69 7.90 16.54
C MET A 166 -7.22 8.00 16.14
N TRP A 167 -6.60 9.18 16.30
CA TRP A 167 -5.18 9.40 16.04
C TRP A 167 -4.31 8.55 16.95
N ALA A 168 -4.59 8.55 18.25
CA ALA A 168 -3.87 7.72 19.21
C ALA A 168 -3.94 6.23 18.83
N ARG A 169 -5.12 5.75 18.42
CA ARG A 169 -5.31 4.36 17.98
C ARG A 169 -4.56 4.07 16.68
N GLN A 170 -4.55 5.00 15.73
CA GLN A 170 -3.84 4.84 14.46
C GLN A 170 -2.33 4.72 14.68
N VAL A 171 -1.75 5.59 15.52
CA VAL A 171 -0.33 5.51 15.89
C VAL A 171 0.02 4.15 16.51
N GLN A 172 -0.85 3.60 17.38
CA GLN A 172 -0.62 2.26 17.93
C GLN A 172 -0.72 1.15 16.88
N ARG A 173 -1.63 1.28 15.90
CA ARG A 173 -1.74 0.33 14.77
C ARG A 173 -0.51 0.37 13.89
N ASP A 174 -0.08 1.56 13.49
CA ASP A 174 1.12 1.74 12.66
C ASP A 174 2.36 1.19 13.37
N ARG A 175 2.49 1.43 14.68
CA ARG A 175 3.57 0.86 15.50
C ARG A 175 3.53 -0.66 15.54
N ARG A 176 2.34 -1.25 15.75
CA ARG A 176 2.16 -2.70 15.74
C ARG A 176 2.52 -3.28 14.37
N ASP A 177 2.05 -2.67 13.30
CA ASP A 177 2.24 -3.17 11.93
C ASP A 177 3.72 -3.08 11.54
N MET A 178 4.44 -2.03 11.97
CA MET A 178 5.89 -1.92 11.85
C MET A 178 6.63 -3.05 12.60
N GLU A 179 6.24 -3.34 13.85
CA GLU A 179 6.85 -4.43 14.64
C GLU A 179 6.56 -5.80 14.01
N VAL A 180 5.34 -6.05 13.52
CA VAL A 180 4.99 -7.29 12.82
C VAL A 180 5.83 -7.45 11.55
N ALA A 181 6.02 -6.38 10.76
CA ALA A 181 6.88 -6.40 9.59
C ALA A 181 8.34 -6.71 9.96
N ARG A 182 8.84 -6.16 11.07
CA ARG A 182 10.18 -6.45 11.58
C ARG A 182 10.33 -7.92 11.96
N VAL A 183 9.37 -8.46 12.71
CA VAL A 183 9.35 -9.88 13.10
C VAL A 183 9.36 -10.77 11.85
N ALA A 184 8.47 -10.50 10.88
CA ALA A 184 8.40 -11.27 9.64
C ALA A 184 9.73 -11.26 8.85
N SER A 185 10.40 -10.11 8.79
CA SER A 185 11.72 -9.98 8.16
C SER A 185 12.78 -10.81 8.90
N THR A 186 12.85 -10.68 10.23
CA THR A 186 13.81 -11.44 11.06
C THR A 186 13.57 -12.95 11.02
N GLU A 187 12.32 -13.40 10.92
CA GLU A 187 12.03 -14.81 10.74
C GLU A 187 12.47 -15.32 9.36
N SER A 188 12.32 -14.50 8.32
CA SER A 188 12.77 -14.84 6.98
C SER A 188 14.29 -15.02 6.94
N THR A 189 15.04 -14.10 7.54
CA THR A 189 16.50 -14.20 7.64
C THR A 189 16.92 -15.38 8.51
N ALA A 190 16.25 -15.61 9.65
CA ALA A 190 16.52 -16.79 10.49
C ALA A 190 16.25 -18.11 9.73
N ARG A 191 15.18 -18.18 8.93
CA ARG A 191 14.89 -19.34 8.07
C ARG A 191 15.96 -19.53 7.00
N ALA A 192 16.49 -18.46 6.41
CA ALA A 192 17.57 -18.54 5.43
C ALA A 192 18.86 -19.06 6.08
N ILE A 193 19.26 -18.51 7.23
CA ILE A 193 20.46 -18.94 7.97
C ILE A 193 20.34 -20.41 8.40
N ARG A 194 19.18 -20.86 8.90
CA ARG A 194 18.96 -22.27 9.25
C ARG A 194 19.08 -23.23 8.06
N ARG A 195 18.81 -22.76 6.84
CA ARG A 195 19.00 -23.56 5.61
C ARG A 195 20.46 -23.58 5.15
N MET A 196 21.25 -22.59 5.55
CA MET A 196 22.67 -22.51 5.27
C MET A 196 23.43 -23.35 6.31
N ASN A 197 23.55 -24.65 6.06
CA ASN A 197 24.45 -25.47 6.85
C ASN A 197 25.88 -25.29 6.32
N VAL A 198 26.67 -24.50 7.03
CA VAL A 198 28.08 -24.20 6.68
C VAL A 198 28.89 -25.48 6.51
N ALA A 199 28.61 -26.53 7.30
CA ALA A 199 29.32 -27.79 7.19
C ALA A 199 28.92 -28.59 5.92
N SER A 200 27.66 -28.49 5.45
CA SER A 200 27.28 -29.11 4.17
C SER A 200 27.86 -28.38 2.97
N ASP A 201 28.11 -27.07 3.10
CA ASP A 201 28.75 -26.29 2.04
C ASP A 201 30.27 -26.49 2.03
N ALA A 202 30.89 -26.67 3.21
CA ALA A 202 32.32 -26.97 3.34
C ALA A 202 32.68 -28.39 2.87
N PHE A 203 31.78 -29.36 3.06
CA PHE A 203 31.94 -30.75 2.61
C PHE A 203 30.82 -31.12 1.64
N TYR A 204 30.95 -30.64 0.40
CA TYR A 204 29.96 -30.86 -0.63
C TYR A 204 30.03 -32.30 -1.17
N ILE A 205 29.16 -33.16 -0.64
CA ILE A 205 29.02 -34.56 -1.09
C ILE A 205 27.95 -34.67 -2.20
N TRP A 206 28.39 -35.10 -3.38
CA TRP A 206 27.53 -35.30 -4.54
C TRP A 206 27.88 -36.58 -5.31
N HIS A 207 27.41 -36.69 -6.54
CA HIS A 207 27.71 -37.81 -7.42
C HIS A 207 27.96 -37.32 -8.84
N LYS A 208 28.90 -37.97 -9.54
CA LYS A 208 29.19 -37.75 -10.96
C LYS A 208 29.05 -39.09 -11.66
N GLY A 209 27.84 -39.36 -12.17
CA GLY A 209 27.50 -40.66 -12.77
C GLY A 209 27.64 -41.81 -11.75
N PRO A 210 28.51 -42.81 -12.00
CA PRO A 210 28.71 -43.93 -11.08
C PRO A 210 29.52 -43.57 -9.83
N PHE A 211 30.29 -42.48 -9.84
CA PHE A 211 31.17 -42.08 -8.74
C PHE A 211 30.44 -41.22 -7.70
N GLY A 212 30.79 -41.41 -6.43
CA GLY A 212 30.54 -40.41 -5.39
C GLY A 212 31.66 -39.36 -5.39
N THR A 213 31.32 -38.11 -5.13
CA THR A 213 32.28 -37.00 -5.10
C THR A 213 32.22 -36.24 -3.78
N VAL A 214 33.37 -35.77 -3.28
CA VAL A 214 33.47 -34.87 -2.12
C VAL A 214 34.29 -33.66 -2.54
N ASN A 215 33.75 -32.44 -2.40
CA ASN A 215 34.42 -31.21 -2.79
C ASN A 215 34.95 -31.22 -4.24
N GLY A 216 34.29 -31.99 -5.11
CA GLY A 216 34.65 -32.17 -6.52
C GLY A 216 35.56 -33.36 -6.81
N PHE A 217 36.20 -33.97 -5.81
CA PHE A 217 37.09 -35.13 -5.98
C PHE A 217 36.30 -36.44 -6.08
N CYS A 218 36.59 -37.26 -7.09
CA CYS A 218 35.96 -38.56 -7.30
C CYS A 218 36.56 -39.64 -6.38
N MET A 219 35.69 -40.32 -5.64
CA MET A 219 36.06 -41.41 -4.77
C MET A 219 35.70 -42.75 -5.43
N GLY A 220 36.69 -43.40 -6.02
CA GLY A 220 36.54 -44.64 -6.75
C GLY A 220 37.31 -44.62 -8.07
N ARG A 221 37.26 -45.74 -8.79
CA ARG A 221 37.93 -45.93 -10.06
C ARG A 221 37.09 -46.85 -10.94
N LEU A 222 36.94 -46.56 -12.22
CA LEU A 222 36.34 -47.47 -13.19
C LEU A 222 37.34 -47.77 -14.32
N PRO A 223 37.25 -48.94 -14.96
CA PRO A 223 38.13 -49.28 -16.09
C PRO A 223 38.04 -48.31 -17.28
N ILE A 224 36.84 -47.74 -17.52
CA ILE A 224 36.56 -46.83 -18.64
C ILE A 224 36.93 -45.38 -18.30
N HIS A 225 36.85 -45.00 -17.03
CA HIS A 225 37.16 -43.66 -16.54
C HIS A 225 38.24 -43.77 -15.45
N TYR A 226 39.49 -43.64 -15.88
CA TYR A 226 40.63 -43.69 -14.98
C TYR A 226 40.67 -42.42 -14.11
N THR A 227 40.47 -42.60 -12.81
CA THR A 227 40.67 -41.55 -11.80
C THR A 227 42.07 -41.69 -11.22
N ASP A 228 42.80 -40.58 -11.13
CA ASP A 228 44.14 -40.57 -10.57
C ASP A 228 44.11 -40.86 -9.07
N TRP A 229 45.11 -41.59 -8.58
CA TRP A 229 45.23 -41.90 -7.15
C TRP A 229 45.36 -40.64 -6.30
N HIS A 230 45.97 -39.57 -6.82
CA HIS A 230 46.01 -38.31 -6.10
C HIS A 230 44.61 -37.73 -5.82
N GLU A 231 43.67 -37.87 -6.75
CA GLU A 231 42.27 -37.45 -6.57
C GLU A 231 41.54 -38.35 -5.57
N ILE A 232 41.72 -39.66 -5.68
CA ILE A 232 41.12 -40.63 -4.76
C ILE A 232 41.63 -40.42 -3.32
N ASN A 233 42.93 -40.21 -3.16
CA ASN A 233 43.58 -39.97 -1.88
C ASN A 233 43.14 -38.63 -1.29
N ALA A 234 42.93 -37.60 -2.12
CA ALA A 234 42.33 -36.34 -1.70
C ALA A 234 40.89 -36.54 -1.20
N ALA A 235 40.08 -37.32 -1.91
CA ALA A 235 38.71 -37.62 -1.51
C ALA A 235 38.65 -38.38 -0.16
N TRP A 236 39.53 -39.36 0.06
CA TRP A 236 39.68 -40.02 1.36
C TRP A 236 40.14 -39.06 2.47
N GLY A 237 41.00 -38.11 2.14
CA GLY A 237 41.43 -37.05 3.05
C GLY A 237 40.28 -36.16 3.50
N GLU A 238 39.50 -35.64 2.55
CA GLU A 238 38.31 -34.84 2.81
C GLU A 238 37.25 -35.63 3.60
N ALA A 239 37.01 -36.90 3.25
CA ALA A 239 36.09 -37.77 3.99
C ALA A 239 36.55 -38.02 5.43
N THR A 240 37.86 -38.10 5.66
CA THR A 240 38.44 -38.28 7.00
C THR A 240 38.32 -37.00 7.83
N LEU A 241 38.57 -35.84 7.23
CA LEU A 241 38.39 -34.55 7.87
C LEU A 241 36.92 -34.35 8.28
N LEU A 242 35.99 -34.68 7.38
CA LEU A 242 34.55 -34.64 7.68
C LEU A 242 34.19 -35.58 8.84
N LEU A 243 34.65 -36.83 8.83
CA LEU A 243 34.33 -37.78 9.89
C LEU A 243 34.91 -37.35 11.24
N HIS A 244 36.13 -36.81 11.24
CA HIS A 244 36.76 -36.22 12.42
C HIS A 244 35.96 -35.03 12.95
N HIS A 245 35.54 -34.11 12.07
CA HIS A 245 34.71 -32.97 12.43
C HIS A 245 33.34 -33.38 12.99
N ILE A 246 32.70 -34.42 12.43
CA ILE A 246 31.46 -34.98 12.98
C ILE A 246 31.71 -35.55 14.39
N ALA A 247 32.79 -36.31 14.60
CA ALA A 247 33.13 -36.83 15.93
C ALA A 247 33.36 -35.70 16.95
N GLU A 248 34.10 -34.67 16.57
CA GLU A 248 34.41 -33.52 17.42
C GLU A 248 33.17 -32.67 17.75
N SER A 249 32.33 -32.37 16.75
CA SER A 249 31.08 -31.62 16.95
C SER A 249 30.08 -32.36 17.85
N LEU A 250 30.13 -33.69 17.85
CA LEU A 250 29.32 -34.53 18.75
C LEU A 250 29.99 -34.76 20.12
N GLY A 251 31.23 -34.32 20.31
CA GLY A 251 32.01 -34.57 21.54
C GLY A 251 32.32 -36.04 21.78
N LEU A 252 32.40 -36.85 20.72
CA LEU A 252 32.65 -38.29 20.80
C LEU A 252 34.15 -38.61 20.72
N SER A 253 34.65 -39.36 21.71
CA SER A 253 35.95 -40.02 21.63
C SER A 253 35.79 -41.41 21.00
N LEU A 254 36.47 -41.63 19.87
CA LEU A 254 36.51 -42.93 19.20
C LEU A 254 37.32 -43.95 20.01
N VAL A 255 36.85 -45.18 20.08
CA VAL A 255 37.48 -46.26 20.85
C VAL A 255 38.43 -47.04 19.97
N GLY A 256 39.68 -47.20 20.42
CA GLY A 256 40.70 -48.03 19.76
C GLY A 256 41.35 -47.42 18.52
N TYR A 257 40.76 -46.36 17.96
CA TYR A 257 41.26 -45.67 16.77
C TYR A 257 41.20 -44.16 16.92
N ARG A 258 42.13 -43.45 16.29
CA ARG A 258 42.16 -42.00 16.16
C ARG A 258 42.32 -41.60 14.70
N LEU A 259 41.42 -40.76 14.22
CA LEU A 259 41.48 -40.18 12.88
C LEU A 259 42.46 -39.01 12.86
N VAL A 260 43.33 -38.95 11.86
CA VAL A 260 44.31 -37.88 11.66
C VAL A 260 44.18 -37.34 10.23
N PRO A 261 43.37 -36.29 10.01
CA PRO A 261 43.21 -35.69 8.69
C PRO A 261 44.47 -34.90 8.32
N MET A 262 45.08 -35.24 7.19
CA MET A 262 46.31 -34.64 6.65
C MET A 262 46.20 -34.47 5.13
N GLY A 263 45.04 -34.02 4.64
CA GLY A 263 44.74 -33.92 3.21
C GLY A 263 44.93 -35.25 2.50
N ASN A 264 45.66 -35.25 1.38
CA ASN A 264 45.91 -36.45 0.57
C ASN A 264 46.76 -37.52 1.28
N PHE A 265 47.34 -37.22 2.46
CA PHE A 265 48.14 -38.15 3.26
C PHE A 265 47.47 -38.48 4.61
N SER A 266 46.14 -38.44 4.64
CA SER A 266 45.36 -38.74 5.85
C SER A 266 45.61 -40.16 6.37
N LYS A 267 45.49 -40.33 7.69
CA LYS A 267 45.90 -41.54 8.41
C LYS A 267 44.89 -41.91 9.50
N VAL A 268 44.91 -43.18 9.89
CA VAL A 268 44.21 -43.70 11.07
C VAL A 268 45.24 -44.36 11.98
N LEU A 269 45.25 -43.95 13.25
CA LEU A 269 46.12 -44.52 14.26
C LEU A 269 45.33 -45.53 15.09
N ARG A 270 45.82 -46.76 15.15
CA ARG A 270 45.32 -47.79 16.06
C ARG A 270 45.98 -47.61 17.42
N LEU A 271 45.16 -47.38 18.44
CA LEU A 271 45.59 -47.11 19.81
C LEU A 271 45.73 -48.39 20.65
N THR A 272 45.22 -49.52 20.19
CA THR A 272 45.42 -50.82 20.87
C THR A 272 46.82 -51.35 20.58
N HIS A 273 47.58 -51.71 21.61
CA HIS A 273 48.93 -52.23 21.46
C HIS A 273 49.02 -53.50 20.56
N PRO A 274 50.02 -53.60 19.67
CA PRO A 274 50.99 -52.56 19.32
C PRO A 274 50.33 -51.40 18.57
N GLU A 275 50.75 -50.17 18.87
CA GLU A 275 50.27 -48.99 18.13
C GLU A 275 50.70 -49.12 16.67
N MET A 276 49.75 -48.93 15.76
CA MET A 276 49.99 -49.05 14.32
C MET A 276 49.41 -47.84 13.60
N GLU A 277 50.17 -47.33 12.64
CA GLU A 277 49.72 -46.28 11.74
C GLU A 277 49.25 -46.90 10.42
N TYR A 278 48.01 -46.63 10.06
CA TYR A 278 47.44 -47.01 8.78
C TYR A 278 47.25 -45.77 7.91
N HIS A 279 47.69 -45.85 6.66
CA HIS A 279 47.55 -44.77 5.70
C HIS A 279 46.19 -44.86 4.98
N LEU A 280 45.54 -43.74 4.73
CA LEU A 280 44.31 -43.65 3.91
C LEU A 280 44.60 -43.16 2.49
N HIS A 281 45.85 -43.31 2.06
CA HIS A 281 46.28 -43.05 0.70
C HIS A 281 46.80 -44.34 0.09
N GLY A 282 46.30 -44.68 -1.08
CA GLY A 282 46.61 -45.92 -1.78
C GLY A 282 47.25 -45.68 -3.14
N SER A 283 47.66 -46.79 -3.74
CA SER A 283 48.18 -46.93 -5.09
C SER A 283 47.75 -48.27 -5.69
N ASP A 284 48.03 -48.49 -6.98
CA ASP A 284 47.73 -49.77 -7.65
C ASP A 284 48.46 -50.97 -7.01
N GLN A 285 49.52 -50.72 -6.25
CA GLN A 285 50.29 -51.76 -5.55
C GLN A 285 49.59 -52.26 -4.27
N ASP A 286 48.66 -51.48 -3.72
CA ASP A 286 47.99 -51.77 -2.45
C ASP A 286 46.77 -52.70 -2.60
N ALA A 287 46.61 -53.29 -3.77
CA ALA A 287 45.47 -54.13 -4.15
C ALA A 287 45.53 -55.56 -3.56
N PHE A 288 45.75 -55.67 -2.26
CA PHE A 288 45.77 -56.92 -1.50
C PHE A 288 45.23 -56.69 -0.07
N PRO A 289 44.59 -57.68 0.57
CA PRO A 289 43.82 -57.46 1.80
C PRO A 289 44.61 -56.86 2.98
N GLU A 290 45.88 -57.24 3.11
CA GLU A 290 46.76 -56.86 4.23
C GLU A 290 47.50 -55.53 3.99
N SER A 291 47.18 -54.81 2.91
CA SER A 291 47.81 -53.52 2.64
C SER A 291 47.47 -52.51 3.73
N PHE A 292 48.41 -51.62 4.05
CA PHE A 292 48.18 -50.55 5.04
C PHE A 292 46.98 -49.67 4.66
N PHE A 293 46.72 -49.51 3.36
CA PHE A 293 45.55 -48.81 2.84
C PHE A 293 44.24 -49.53 3.19
N ASN A 294 44.15 -50.84 2.90
CA ASN A 294 42.97 -51.64 3.19
C ASN A 294 42.70 -51.77 4.70
N LEU A 295 43.76 -51.93 5.51
CA LEU A 295 43.66 -51.90 6.97
C LEU A 295 43.22 -50.52 7.47
N GLY A 296 43.70 -49.44 6.86
CA GLY A 296 43.31 -48.07 7.17
C GLY A 296 41.84 -47.80 6.88
N ILE A 297 41.36 -48.19 5.69
CA ILE A 297 39.96 -48.05 5.30
C ILE A 297 39.03 -48.87 6.22
N ALA A 298 39.43 -50.09 6.58
CA ALA A 298 38.68 -50.93 7.52
C ALA A 298 38.59 -50.29 8.92
N ALA A 299 39.71 -49.72 9.41
CA ALA A 299 39.73 -48.98 10.66
C ALA A 299 38.86 -47.71 10.59
N TRP A 300 38.92 -46.98 9.48
CA TRP A 300 38.09 -45.81 9.21
C TRP A 300 36.60 -46.15 9.21
N LEU A 301 36.22 -47.27 8.56
CA LEU A 301 34.83 -47.74 8.53
C LEU A 301 34.34 -48.17 9.92
N THR A 302 35.23 -48.71 10.74
CA THR A 302 34.94 -49.01 12.15
C THR A 302 34.63 -47.73 12.93
N CYS A 303 35.40 -46.65 12.72
CA CYS A 303 35.10 -45.34 13.32
C CYS A 303 33.73 -44.81 12.88
N LEU A 304 33.38 -44.95 11.59
CA LEU A 304 32.07 -44.57 11.07
C LEU A 304 30.94 -45.35 11.76
N GLY A 305 31.11 -46.66 11.95
CA GLY A 305 30.16 -47.51 12.67
C GLY A 305 30.02 -47.15 14.15
N GLN A 306 31.10 -46.72 14.81
CA GLN A 306 31.02 -46.24 16.19
C GLN A 306 30.18 -44.96 16.30
N ILE A 307 30.34 -44.03 15.36
CA ILE A 307 29.52 -42.82 15.29
C ILE A 307 28.05 -43.17 15.01
N GLU A 308 27.79 -44.08 14.07
CA GLU A 308 26.42 -44.56 13.80
C GLU A 308 25.76 -45.12 15.07
N ALA A 309 26.46 -45.99 15.82
CA ALA A 309 25.93 -46.58 17.05
C ALA A 309 25.65 -45.51 18.12
N TRP A 310 26.51 -44.50 18.24
CA TRP A 310 26.32 -43.39 19.17
C TRP A 310 25.13 -42.50 18.78
N VAL A 311 24.93 -42.26 17.48
CA VAL A 311 23.80 -41.50 16.94
C VAL A 311 22.50 -42.27 17.19
N HIS A 312 22.49 -43.57 16.91
CA HIS A 312 21.35 -44.46 17.11
C HIS A 312 20.89 -44.51 18.58
N ALA A 313 21.84 -44.49 19.53
CA ALA A 313 21.54 -44.45 20.95
C ALA A 313 20.81 -43.16 21.39
N ARG A 314 20.97 -42.05 20.66
CA ARG A 314 20.26 -40.78 20.91
C ARG A 314 18.97 -40.66 20.11
N ASP A 315 18.99 -41.12 18.88
CA ASP A 315 17.87 -41.06 17.95
C ASP A 315 17.62 -42.44 17.35
N ALA A 316 16.72 -43.19 18.00
CA ALA A 316 16.35 -44.53 17.57
C ALA A 316 15.63 -44.56 16.23
N THR A 317 15.17 -43.41 15.71
CA THR A 317 14.50 -43.32 14.40
C THR A 317 15.49 -43.15 13.25
N PHE A 318 16.70 -42.65 13.54
CA PHE A 318 17.74 -42.46 12.55
C PHE A 318 18.33 -43.79 12.08
N ARG A 319 18.46 -43.97 10.76
CA ARG A 319 19.10 -45.13 10.14
C ARG A 319 19.93 -44.66 8.95
N LEU A 320 21.14 -45.18 8.85
CA LEU A 320 21.94 -44.99 7.65
C LEU A 320 21.31 -45.74 6.45
N PRO A 321 21.33 -45.15 5.24
CA PRO A 321 20.81 -45.81 4.05
C PRO A 321 21.52 -47.14 3.72
N TYR A 322 22.84 -47.19 3.96
CA TYR A 322 23.65 -48.37 3.68
C TYR A 322 24.17 -48.98 4.97
N LYS A 323 23.84 -50.25 5.20
CA LYS A 323 24.28 -50.98 6.39
C LYS A 323 25.78 -51.25 6.34
N ILE A 324 26.46 -51.04 7.47
CA ILE A 324 27.87 -51.36 7.67
C ILE A 324 27.97 -52.72 8.37
N VAL A 325 28.71 -53.67 7.79
CA VAL A 325 28.97 -54.99 8.37
C VAL A 325 30.43 -55.36 8.14
N GLY A 326 31.25 -55.29 9.20
CA GLY A 326 32.68 -55.55 9.10
C GLY A 326 33.37 -54.57 8.14
N VAL A 327 33.88 -55.10 7.01
CA VAL A 327 34.53 -54.32 5.94
C VAL A 327 33.61 -54.00 4.76
N GLU A 328 32.34 -54.40 4.83
CA GLU A 328 31.36 -54.22 3.76
C GLU A 328 30.36 -53.11 4.09
N ILE A 329 29.94 -52.41 3.04
CA ILE A 329 28.93 -51.36 3.10
C ILE A 329 27.91 -51.50 1.98
N GLY A 330 26.64 -51.72 2.34
CA GLY A 330 25.57 -51.93 1.37
C GLY A 330 25.82 -53.13 0.44
N ASN A 331 26.37 -54.22 1.00
CA ASN A 331 26.73 -55.48 0.31
C ASN A 331 27.94 -55.38 -0.65
N PHE A 332 28.72 -54.30 -0.60
CA PHE A 332 29.96 -54.17 -1.35
C PHE A 332 31.15 -54.06 -0.39
N SER A 333 32.23 -54.77 -0.69
CA SER A 333 33.47 -54.66 0.07
C SER A 333 34.14 -53.31 -0.17
N LEU A 334 34.56 -52.66 0.91
CA LEU A 334 35.33 -51.42 0.84
C LEU A 334 36.84 -51.66 0.68
N LEU A 335 37.28 -52.93 0.72
CA LEU A 335 38.67 -53.30 0.45
C LEU A 335 38.98 -53.17 -1.04
N TYR A 336 40.09 -52.51 -1.36
CA TYR A 336 40.60 -52.40 -2.71
C TYR A 336 41.30 -53.70 -3.12
N LEU A 337 40.63 -54.51 -3.95
CA LEU A 337 41.08 -55.83 -4.41
C LEU A 337 41.01 -55.99 -5.95
N LYS A 338 41.17 -54.87 -6.70
CA LYS A 338 41.07 -54.79 -8.17
C LYS A 338 39.69 -55.06 -8.77
N ASP A 339 38.64 -55.14 -7.95
CA ASP A 339 37.25 -55.01 -8.41
C ASP A 339 36.81 -53.54 -8.33
N ASP A 340 37.25 -52.78 -9.34
CA ASP A 340 37.07 -51.34 -9.45
C ASP A 340 35.59 -50.90 -9.42
N GLU A 341 34.69 -51.69 -10.02
CA GLU A 341 33.25 -51.36 -10.07
C GLU A 341 32.57 -51.52 -8.71
N SER A 342 32.78 -52.66 -8.04
CA SER A 342 32.21 -52.90 -6.71
C SER A 342 32.79 -51.95 -5.68
N TRP A 343 34.10 -51.69 -5.75
CA TRP A 343 34.78 -50.77 -4.85
C TRP A 343 34.27 -49.33 -5.01
N THR A 344 34.05 -48.87 -6.25
CA THR A 344 33.47 -47.54 -6.50
C THR A 344 32.05 -47.41 -5.94
N LYS A 345 31.23 -48.47 -6.04
CA LYS A 345 29.89 -48.49 -5.41
C LYS A 345 30.00 -48.44 -3.88
N ALA A 346 30.94 -49.18 -3.28
CA ALA A 346 31.20 -49.13 -1.84
C ALA A 346 31.60 -47.71 -1.40
N CYS A 347 32.53 -47.06 -2.10
CA CYS A 347 32.94 -45.67 -1.84
C CYS A 347 31.77 -44.69 -1.94
N LYS A 348 30.91 -44.81 -2.96
CA LYS A 348 29.70 -44.00 -3.10
C LYS A 348 28.72 -44.21 -1.93
N ASN A 349 28.57 -45.44 -1.46
CA ASN A 349 27.72 -45.76 -0.31
C ASN A 349 28.29 -45.12 0.97
N VAL A 350 29.61 -45.14 1.16
CA VAL A 350 30.29 -44.48 2.29
C VAL A 350 29.99 -42.99 2.30
N LEU A 351 30.19 -42.31 1.16
CA LEU A 351 29.92 -40.88 1.05
C LEU A 351 28.45 -40.55 1.30
N THR A 352 27.55 -41.40 0.84
CA THR A 352 26.12 -41.23 1.12
C THR A 352 25.84 -41.35 2.61
N ASN A 353 26.40 -42.34 3.30
CA ASN A 353 26.25 -42.46 4.75
C ASN A 353 26.82 -41.24 5.51
N LEU A 354 28.00 -40.75 5.10
CA LEU A 354 28.59 -39.53 5.66
C LEU A 354 27.68 -38.31 5.46
N LYS A 355 27.08 -38.16 4.27
CA LYS A 355 26.14 -37.07 3.97
C LYS A 355 24.91 -37.12 4.89
N TRP A 356 24.40 -38.31 5.18
CA TRP A 356 23.26 -38.48 6.09
C TRP A 356 23.64 -38.18 7.54
N LEU A 357 24.83 -38.60 7.99
CA LEU A 357 25.34 -38.25 9.32
C LEU A 357 25.57 -36.75 9.46
N LEU A 358 26.14 -36.09 8.45
CA LEU A 358 26.34 -34.65 8.43
C LEU A 358 25.02 -33.88 8.50
N ALA A 359 24.00 -34.35 7.75
CA ALA A 359 22.67 -33.75 7.79
C ALA A 359 21.97 -33.96 9.15
N TRP A 360 22.28 -35.05 9.85
CA TRP A 360 21.78 -35.30 11.20
C TRP A 360 22.50 -34.46 12.25
N SER A 361 23.84 -34.43 12.21
CA SER A 361 24.64 -33.65 13.17
C SER A 361 24.36 -32.16 13.08
N ALA A 362 24.10 -31.64 11.88
CA ALA A 362 23.71 -30.25 11.65
C ALA A 362 22.32 -29.87 12.17
N LYS A 363 21.47 -30.84 12.55
CA LYS A 363 20.21 -30.54 13.26
C LYS A 363 20.42 -30.41 14.77
N LEU A 364 21.52 -30.98 15.28
CA LEU A 364 21.84 -31.01 16.70
C LEU A 364 22.64 -29.78 17.15
N ALA A 365 23.44 -29.22 16.23
CA ALA A 365 24.10 -27.92 16.36
C ALA A 365 23.10 -26.77 16.11
#